data_AF-A0A831LXL9-F1
#
_entry.id   AF-A0A831LXL9-F1
#
_cell.length_a   1.000
_cell.length_b   1.000
_cell.length_c   1.000
_cell.angle_alpha   90.00
_cell.angle_beta   90.00
_cell.angle_gamma   90.00
#
_symmetry.space_group_name_H-M   'P 1'
#
loop_
_entity.id
_entity.type
_entity.pdbx_description
1 polymer ?
#
loop_
_entity_poly.entity_id
_entity_poly.type
_entity_poly.pdbx_seq_one_letter_code
_entity_poly.pdbx_strand_id
1 'polypeptide(L)'
;MMMVKKNDLLNRWRENVFFLSLVSMACVFPFSEALVSIFSGILLFQALALRSWFHPSFSDRSWKILLFPVSVYVLYLFGTLFTKDFTFALYELKKTVFWLVIPLAVFLSPKLPEKKLYFVLWVFVGSVTAASLIIAGRLV
;
A
#
# COMPACT_ATOMS: atom_id res chain seq x y z
N MET A 1 0.16 36.21 0.45
CA MET A 1 1.24 35.49 1.18
C MET A 1 0.73 34.45 2.19
N MET A 2 -0.40 34.68 2.89
CA MET A 2 -0.93 33.75 3.90
C MET A 2 -1.48 32.42 3.34
N MET A 3 -2.07 32.43 2.13
CA MET A 3 -2.62 31.20 1.50
C MET A 3 -1.53 30.21 1.03
N VAL A 4 -0.35 30.70 0.67
CA VAL A 4 0.78 29.85 0.23
C VAL A 4 1.28 28.98 1.39
N LYS A 5 1.42 29.58 2.58
CA LYS A 5 1.93 28.90 3.78
C LYS A 5 1.04 27.76 4.28
N LYS A 6 -0.29 27.87 4.09
CA LYS A 6 -1.26 26.83 4.51
C LYS A 6 -1.18 25.57 3.64
N ASN A 7 -0.94 25.74 2.34
CA ASN A 7 -0.82 24.63 1.40
C ASN A 7 0.47 23.81 1.63
N ASP A 8 1.56 24.47 1.99
CA ASP A 8 2.83 23.80 2.29
C ASP A 8 2.75 22.91 3.55
N LEU A 9 2.06 23.39 4.59
CA LEU A 9 1.84 22.62 5.82
C LEU A 9 0.98 21.38 5.57
N LEU A 10 -0.11 21.52 4.79
CA LEU A 10 -0.97 20.40 4.42
C LEU A 10 -0.22 19.35 3.59
N ASN A 11 0.63 19.78 2.65
CA ASN A 11 1.45 18.87 1.85
C ASN A 11 2.46 18.10 2.71
N ARG A 12 3.17 18.77 3.62
CA ARG A 12 4.09 18.11 4.56
C ARG A 12 3.37 17.12 5.46
N TRP A 13 2.20 17.50 5.96
CA TRP A 13 1.41 16.62 6.82
C TRP A 13 0.96 15.37 6.07
N ARG A 14 0.43 15.53 4.85
CA ARG A 14 0.07 14.42 3.96
C ARG A 14 1.25 13.48 3.67
N GLU A 15 2.42 14.04 3.40
CA GLU A 15 3.64 13.26 3.15
C GLU A 15 4.05 12.45 4.39
N ASN A 16 3.99 13.06 5.57
CA ASN A 16 4.38 12.41 6.82
C ASN A 16 3.38 11.32 7.24
N VAL A 17 2.07 11.56 7.09
CA VAL A 17 1.04 10.55 7.37
C VAL A 17 1.18 9.37 6.42
N PHE A 18 1.35 9.64 5.12
CA PHE A 18 1.57 8.57 4.14
C PHE A 18 2.82 7.76 4.47
N PHE A 19 3.94 8.43 4.75
CA PHE A 19 5.19 7.79 5.13
C PHE A 19 5.02 6.91 6.37
N LEU A 20 4.36 7.41 7.42
CA LEU A 20 4.13 6.65 8.64
C LEU A 20 3.29 5.39 8.36
N SER A 21 2.18 5.52 7.61
CA SER A 21 1.36 4.36 7.22
C SER A 21 2.16 3.34 6.41
N LEU A 22 3.04 3.80 5.53
CA LEU A 22 3.86 2.94 4.68
C LEU A 22 4.94 2.19 5.49
N VAL A 23 5.56 2.84 6.48
CA VAL A 23 6.47 2.21 7.43
C VAL A 23 5.74 1.17 8.29
N SER A 24 4.57 1.51 8.83
CA SER A 24 3.79 0.55 9.62
C SER A 24 3.37 -0.67 8.79
N MET A 25 2.96 -0.45 7.53
CA MET A 25 2.66 -1.53 6.58
C MET A 25 3.88 -2.43 6.35
N ALA A 26 5.05 -1.84 6.10
CA ALA A 26 6.31 -2.57 5.92
C ALA A 26 6.66 -3.42 7.15
N CYS A 27 6.45 -2.88 8.36
CA CYS A 27 6.68 -3.61 9.61
C CYS A 27 5.81 -4.86 9.74
N VAL A 28 4.52 -4.76 9.44
CA VAL A 28 3.56 -5.86 9.66
C VAL A 28 3.51 -6.87 8.52
N PHE A 29 4.04 -6.51 7.35
CA PHE A 29 3.91 -7.29 6.12
C PHE A 29 4.25 -8.78 6.25
N PRO A 30 5.38 -9.17 6.87
CA PRO A 30 5.75 -10.58 6.95
C PRO A 30 5.11 -11.33 8.12
N PHE A 31 4.36 -10.65 9.00
CA PHE A 31 3.86 -11.25 10.25
C PHE A 31 2.40 -11.67 10.19
N SER A 32 1.53 -10.94 9.49
CA SER A 32 0.08 -11.21 9.52
C SER A 32 -0.67 -10.66 8.32
N GLU A 33 -1.41 -11.55 7.63
CA GLU A 33 -2.34 -11.18 6.55
C GLU A 33 -3.45 -10.22 7.03
N ALA A 34 -3.95 -10.42 8.26
CA ALA A 34 -4.99 -9.56 8.83
C ALA A 34 -4.46 -8.13 9.07
N LEU A 35 -3.25 -7.99 9.59
CA LEU A 35 -2.62 -6.68 9.77
C LEU A 35 -2.32 -6.03 8.41
N VAL A 36 -1.82 -6.79 7.44
CA VAL A 36 -1.63 -6.31 6.05
C VAL A 36 -2.93 -5.72 5.50
N SER A 37 -4.06 -6.39 5.69
CA SER A 37 -5.37 -5.89 5.25
C SER A 37 -5.73 -4.56 5.94
N ILE A 38 -5.64 -4.50 7.28
CA ILE A 38 -5.95 -3.29 8.06
C ILE A 38 -5.06 -2.11 7.63
N PHE A 39 -3.74 -2.32 7.55
CA PHE A 39 -2.80 -1.28 7.19
C PHE A 39 -2.91 -0.87 5.72
N SER A 40 -3.24 -1.78 4.80
CA SER A 40 -3.56 -1.42 3.42
C SER A 40 -4.80 -0.51 3.34
N GLY A 41 -5.83 -0.79 4.14
CA GLY A 41 -7.02 0.03 4.27
C GLY A 41 -6.70 1.42 4.82
N ILE A 42 -5.90 1.52 5.89
CA ILE A 42 -5.43 2.79 6.45
C ILE A 42 -4.63 3.59 5.40
N LEU A 43 -3.72 2.92 4.68
CA LEU A 43 -2.86 3.53 3.67
C LEU A 43 -3.67 4.09 2.50
N LEU A 44 -4.73 3.40 2.06
CA LEU A 44 -5.66 3.91 1.06
C LEU A 44 -6.56 5.03 1.63
N PHE A 45 -7.11 4.84 2.83
CA PHE A 45 -8.00 5.80 3.46
C PHE A 45 -7.32 7.15 3.65
N GLN A 46 -6.09 7.18 4.15
CA GLN A 46 -5.35 8.43 4.29
C GLN A 46 -4.99 9.06 2.94
N ALA A 47 -4.72 8.24 1.91
CA ALA A 47 -4.44 8.74 0.56
C ALA A 47 -5.69 9.40 -0.07
N LEU A 48 -6.89 8.89 0.24
CA LEU A 48 -8.16 9.45 -0.19
C LEU A 48 -8.57 10.67 0.64
N ALA A 49 -8.49 10.58 1.98
CA ALA A 49 -8.92 11.64 2.89
C ALA A 49 -8.05 12.90 2.77
N LEU A 50 -6.75 12.74 2.53
CA LEU A 50 -5.79 13.84 2.37
C LEU A 50 -5.55 14.20 0.91
N ARG A 51 -6.40 13.71 0.01
CA ARG A 51 -6.28 13.97 -1.42
C ARG A 51 -6.55 15.45 -1.71
N SER A 52 -5.54 16.15 -2.23
CA SER A 52 -5.70 17.50 -2.77
C SER A 52 -5.94 17.39 -4.27
N TRP A 53 -7.20 17.43 -4.69
CA TRP A 53 -7.62 17.23 -6.09
C TRP A 53 -7.09 18.28 -7.07
N PHE A 54 -6.61 19.43 -6.58
CA PHE A 54 -6.20 20.58 -7.39
C PHE A 54 -4.68 20.80 -7.46
N HIS A 55 -3.85 19.85 -7.01
CA HIS A 55 -2.39 20.02 -7.02
C HIS A 55 -1.76 19.53 -8.35
N PRO A 56 -0.90 20.31 -9.03
CA PRO A 56 -0.29 19.93 -10.31
C PRO A 56 0.63 18.69 -10.27
N SER A 57 0.94 18.16 -9.07
CA SER A 57 1.79 16.97 -8.89
C SER A 57 1.14 15.66 -9.39
N PHE A 58 -0.15 15.70 -9.74
CA PHE A 58 -0.87 14.56 -10.31
C PHE A 58 -0.70 14.40 -11.83
N SER A 59 -0.23 15.42 -12.54
CA SER A 59 -0.20 15.42 -14.02
C SER A 59 0.79 14.40 -14.63
N ASP A 60 1.83 13.99 -13.89
CA ASP A 60 2.92 13.15 -14.42
C ASP A 60 2.85 11.67 -13.97
N ARG A 61 1.71 11.21 -13.45
CA ARG A 61 1.61 9.80 -13.02
C ARG A 61 1.22 8.89 -14.16
N SER A 62 2.11 7.97 -14.49
CA SER A 62 1.88 6.93 -15.50
C SER A 62 0.85 5.91 -15.01
N TRP A 63 -0.30 5.85 -15.69
CA TRP A 63 -1.33 4.83 -15.49
C TRP A 63 -0.80 3.40 -15.66
N LYS A 64 0.32 3.21 -16.38
CA LYS A 64 0.95 1.90 -16.59
C LYS A 64 1.38 1.26 -15.27
N ILE A 65 1.80 2.06 -14.29
CA ILE A 65 2.24 1.57 -12.97
C ILE A 65 1.05 1.01 -12.18
N LEU A 66 -0.14 1.61 -12.33
CA LEU A 66 -1.36 1.11 -11.70
C LEU A 66 -1.87 -0.16 -12.40
N LEU A 67 -1.83 -0.18 -13.73
CA LEU A 67 -2.38 -1.28 -14.54
C LEU A 67 -1.72 -2.62 -14.25
N PHE A 68 -0.41 -2.65 -13.95
CA PHE A 68 0.32 -3.90 -13.72
C PHE A 68 -0.27 -4.74 -12.56
N PRO A 69 -0.31 -4.25 -11.31
CA PRO A 69 -0.87 -5.02 -10.20
C PRO A 69 -2.40 -5.18 -10.29
N VAL A 70 -3.11 -4.22 -10.91
CA VAL A 70 -4.54 -4.37 -11.21
C VAL A 70 -4.77 -5.56 -12.14
N SER A 71 -3.91 -5.76 -13.15
CA SER A 71 -4.03 -6.87 -14.10
C SER A 71 -3.90 -8.24 -13.43
N VAL A 72 -3.04 -8.35 -12.41
CA VAL A 72 -2.90 -9.57 -11.60
C VAL A 72 -4.22 -9.89 -10.91
N TYR A 73 -4.86 -8.90 -10.27
CA TYR A 73 -6.16 -9.12 -9.63
C TYR A 73 -7.27 -9.43 -10.64
N VAL A 74 -7.22 -8.85 -11.83
CA VAL A 74 -8.16 -9.18 -12.92
C VAL A 74 -8.03 -10.65 -13.32
N LEU A 75 -6.82 -11.23 -13.35
CA LEU A 75 -6.66 -12.66 -13.58
C LEU A 75 -7.29 -13.51 -12.48
N TYR A 76 -7.20 -13.10 -11.21
CA TYR A 76 -7.92 -13.75 -10.12
C TYR A 76 -9.44 -13.68 -10.31
N LEU A 77 -9.97 -12.51 -10.70
CA LEU A 77 -11.38 -12.34 -11.04
C LEU A 77 -11.83 -13.22 -12.21
N PHE A 78 -11.00 -13.40 -13.24
CA PHE A 78 -11.32 -14.32 -14.32
C PHE A 78 -11.28 -15.77 -13.85
N GLY A 79 -10.30 -16.14 -13.03
CA GLY A 79 -10.18 -17.49 -12.48
C GLY A 79 -11.39 -17.92 -11.65
N THR A 80 -12.05 -17.01 -10.95
CA THR A 80 -13.26 -17.35 -10.16
C THR A 80 -14.44 -17.76 -11.03
N LEU A 81 -14.54 -17.28 -12.28
CA LEU A 81 -15.60 -17.67 -13.22
C LEU A 81 -15.49 -19.15 -13.65
N PHE A 82 -14.31 -19.75 -13.54
CA PHE A 82 -14.04 -21.13 -13.97
C PHE A 82 -14.00 -22.13 -12.81
N THR A 83 -14.24 -21.69 -11.57
CA THR A 83 -14.17 -22.59 -10.41
C THR A 83 -15.52 -23.24 -10.10
N LYS A 84 -15.49 -24.46 -9.56
CA LYS A 84 -16.69 -25.17 -9.11
C LYS A 84 -17.15 -24.76 -7.71
N ASP A 85 -16.22 -24.35 -6.85
CA ASP A 85 -16.49 -23.88 -5.49
C ASP A 85 -16.40 -22.35 -5.40
N PHE A 86 -17.54 -21.70 -5.58
CA PHE A 86 -17.64 -20.24 -5.51
C PHE A 86 -17.30 -19.67 -4.15
N THR A 87 -17.57 -20.40 -3.06
CA THR A 87 -17.30 -19.94 -1.70
C THR A 87 -15.80 -19.84 -1.47
N PHE A 88 -15.06 -20.85 -1.90
CA PHE A 88 -13.61 -20.85 -1.85
C PHE A 88 -13.01 -19.76 -2.75
N ALA A 89 -13.50 -19.62 -3.99
CA ALA A 89 -13.06 -18.55 -4.89
C ALA A 89 -13.23 -17.15 -4.29
N LEU A 90 -14.38 -16.86 -3.69
CA LEU A 90 -14.64 -15.56 -3.07
C LEU A 90 -13.74 -15.31 -1.86
N TYR A 91 -13.40 -16.36 -1.10
CA TYR A 91 -12.48 -16.26 0.02
C TYR A 91 -11.07 -15.88 -0.44
N GLU A 92 -10.55 -16.54 -1.47
CA GLU A 92 -9.24 -16.21 -2.06
C GLU A 92 -9.24 -14.82 -2.72
N LEU A 93 -10.35 -14.44 -3.36
CA LEU A 93 -10.50 -13.11 -3.94
C LEU A 93 -10.40 -12.03 -2.85
N LYS A 94 -11.10 -12.21 -1.71
CA LYS A 94 -11.05 -11.29 -0.57
C LYS A 94 -9.64 -11.14 -0.01
N LYS A 95 -8.88 -12.24 0.09
CA LYS A 95 -7.48 -12.19 0.54
C LYS A 95 -6.62 -11.38 -0.41
N THR A 96 -6.82 -11.51 -1.72
CA THR A 96 -5.98 -10.86 -2.74
C THR A 96 -6.36 -9.42 -3.06
N VAL A 97 -7.43 -8.86 -2.45
CA VAL A 97 -7.85 -7.46 -2.66
C VAL A 97 -6.74 -6.44 -2.39
N PHE A 98 -5.79 -6.73 -1.49
CA PHE A 98 -4.68 -5.81 -1.22
C PHE A 98 -3.81 -5.53 -2.46
N TRP A 99 -3.78 -6.43 -3.45
CA TRP A 99 -3.13 -6.22 -4.75
C TRP A 99 -3.72 -5.05 -5.53
N LEU A 100 -4.98 -4.68 -5.28
CA LEU A 100 -5.58 -3.45 -5.83
C LEU A 100 -5.36 -2.26 -4.91
N VAL A 101 -5.54 -2.46 -3.61
CA VAL A 101 -5.57 -1.38 -2.61
C VAL A 101 -4.22 -0.69 -2.51
N ILE A 102 -3.12 -1.45 -2.41
CA ILE A 102 -1.78 -0.88 -2.21
C ILE A 102 -1.34 -0.03 -3.42
N PRO A 103 -1.38 -0.53 -4.67
CA PRO A 103 -1.01 0.28 -5.83
C PRO A 103 -1.89 1.51 -6.01
N LEU A 104 -3.20 1.38 -5.76
CA LEU A 104 -4.12 2.51 -5.85
C LEU A 104 -3.77 3.56 -4.79
N ALA A 105 -3.48 3.14 -3.58
CA ALA A 105 -3.10 4.06 -2.51
C ALA A 105 -1.77 4.76 -2.80
N VAL A 106 -0.78 4.03 -3.32
CA VAL A 106 0.50 4.61 -3.78
C VAL A 106 0.29 5.55 -4.97
N PHE A 107 -0.64 5.25 -5.88
CA PHE A 107 -0.99 6.11 -7.01
C PHE A 107 -1.72 7.39 -6.59
N LEU A 108 -2.43 7.39 -5.47
CA LEU A 108 -3.15 8.56 -4.96
C LEU A 108 -2.35 9.40 -3.96
N SER A 109 -1.33 8.82 -3.32
CA SER A 109 -0.50 9.48 -2.30
C SER A 109 0.51 10.47 -2.90
N PRO A 110 1.14 11.36 -2.13
CA PRO A 110 2.24 12.22 -2.63
C PRO A 110 3.50 11.41 -2.99
N LYS A 111 4.34 11.95 -3.87
CA LYS A 111 5.68 11.39 -4.12
C LYS A 111 6.52 11.55 -2.85
N LEU A 112 7.12 10.47 -2.38
CA LEU A 112 8.05 10.50 -1.26
C LEU A 112 9.48 10.78 -1.75
N PRO A 113 10.30 11.52 -0.98
CA PRO A 113 11.73 11.63 -1.26
C PRO A 113 12.41 10.26 -1.13
N GLU A 114 13.44 10.03 -1.95
CA GLU A 114 14.16 8.75 -2.02
C GLU A 114 14.65 8.25 -0.67
N LYS A 115 15.17 9.16 0.19
CA LYS A 115 15.62 8.81 1.55
C LYS A 115 14.53 8.13 2.39
N LYS A 116 13.28 8.60 2.28
CA LYS A 116 12.12 7.99 2.97
C LYS A 116 11.76 6.65 2.37
N LEU A 117 11.83 6.49 1.04
CA LEU A 117 11.59 5.21 0.38
C LEU A 117 12.64 4.16 0.78
N TYR A 118 13.92 4.52 0.80
CA TYR A 118 14.97 3.62 1.29
C TYR A 118 14.78 3.25 2.76
N PHE A 119 14.32 4.17 3.60
CA PHE A 119 14.01 3.86 4.99
C PHE A 119 12.90 2.81 5.10
N VAL A 120 11.81 2.95 4.35
CA VAL A 120 10.74 1.93 4.29
C VAL A 120 11.31 0.59 3.84
N LEU A 121 12.15 0.59 2.80
CA LEU A 121 12.75 -0.65 2.29
C LEU A 121 13.62 -1.33 3.36
N TRP A 122 14.43 -0.56 4.10
CA TRP A 122 15.23 -1.06 5.21
C TRP A 122 14.37 -1.65 6.32
N VAL A 123 13.27 -0.98 6.68
CA VAL A 123 12.30 -1.49 7.66
C VAL A 123 11.70 -2.80 7.16
N PHE A 124 11.27 -2.87 5.90
CA PHE A 124 10.71 -4.08 5.31
C PHE A 124 11.70 -5.25 5.34
N VAL A 125 12.94 -5.02 4.88
CA VAL A 125 14.01 -6.04 4.91
C VAL A 125 14.30 -6.49 6.34
N GLY A 126 14.36 -5.56 7.30
CA GLY A 126 14.54 -5.87 8.71
C GLY A 126 13.38 -6.71 9.27
N SER A 127 12.14 -6.37 8.95
CA SER A 127 10.95 -7.11 9.37
C SER A 127 10.90 -8.52 8.78
N VAL A 128 11.23 -8.68 7.49
CA VAL A 128 11.31 -9.99 6.84
C VAL A 128 12.39 -10.84 7.51
N THR A 129 13.57 -10.25 7.74
CA THR A 129 14.69 -10.94 8.41
C THR A 129 14.30 -11.40 9.81
N ALA A 130 13.67 -10.53 10.61
CA ALA A 130 13.19 -10.88 11.94
C ALA A 130 12.13 -11.99 11.90
N ALA A 131 11.16 -11.91 10.99
CA ALA A 131 10.16 -12.96 10.81
C ALA A 131 10.80 -14.30 10.43
N SER A 132 11.79 -14.31 9.53
CA SER A 132 12.53 -15.51 9.15
C SER A 132 13.29 -16.12 10.33
N LEU A 133 13.97 -15.31 11.15
CA LEU A 133 14.67 -15.80 12.35
C LEU A 133 13.72 -16.37 13.40
N ILE A 134 12.57 -15.73 13.63
CA ILE A 134 11.53 -16.23 14.56
C ILE A 134 11.01 -17.59 14.10
N ILE A 135 10.74 -17.75 12.81
CA ILE A 135 10.26 -19.02 12.25
C ILE A 135 11.36 -20.09 12.32
N ALA A 136 12.59 -19.76 11.96
CA ALA A 136 13.73 -20.68 12.04
C ALA A 136 13.97 -21.15 13.49
N GLY A 137 13.91 -20.24 14.47
CA GLY A 137 14.07 -20.59 15.88
C GLY A 137 12.91 -21.40 16.47
N ARG A 138 11.74 -21.43 15.82
CA ARG A 138 10.63 -22.33 16.22
C ARG A 138 10.76 -23.74 15.63
N LEU A 139 11.58 -23.90 14.59
CA LEU A 139 11.77 -25.18 13.90
C LEU A 139 12.89 -26.04 14.52
N VAL A 140 13.82 -25.40 15.25
CA VAL A 140 14.89 -26.05 16.02
C VAL A 140 14.40 -26.34 17.43
#